data_AF-A0A964EAR0-F1
#
_entry.id   AF-A0A964EAR0-F1
#
_cell.length_a   1.000
_cell.length_b   1.000
_cell.length_c   1.000
_cell.angle_alpha   90.00
_cell.angle_beta   90.00
_cell.angle_gamma   90.00
#
_symmetry.space_group_name_H-M   'P 1'
#
loop_
_entity.id
_entity.type
_entity.pdbx_description
1 polymer ?
#
loop_
_entity_poly.entity_id
_entity_poly.type
_entity_poly.pdbx_seq_one_letter_code
_entity_poly.pdbx_strand_id
1 'polypeptide(L)'
;MGLFDFFKKDHSEELNLSEKLEKIGYFDLIKDIEKKKYIKEKIDFDFEDDSNQYIGKGWLTFPNDYYISSVYNLTEYKNGSPTSDFRAFEVWASSLVRGEFLDYLKSAKVVFERNNIRLEYKDETFDENTKERIHHKVTVNEKEYIIFSGQVSRDNIGLIMKKYLDSFRNILNDVIKRQSKDSKVILVTQPECVMFVLLKQNILEDFKKIVKQTKNKIEE
;
A
#
# COMPACT_ATOMS: atom_id res chain seq x y z
N MET A 1 10.93 55.78 -18.77
CA MET A 1 10.52 55.03 -17.56
C MET A 1 9.01 54.84 -17.62
N GLY A 2 8.40 53.69 -17.81
CA GLY A 2 8.83 52.33 -18.15
C GLY A 2 7.54 51.56 -18.47
N LEU A 3 7.38 51.14 -19.72
CA LEU A 3 6.52 50.01 -20.08
C LEU A 3 7.23 48.73 -19.62
N PHE A 4 6.45 47.68 -19.34
CA PHE A 4 6.87 46.31 -19.01
C PHE A 4 7.23 46.03 -17.55
N ASP A 5 6.22 46.05 -16.68
CA ASP A 5 6.08 44.99 -15.67
C ASP A 5 4.79 44.23 -15.99
N PHE A 6 4.87 43.50 -17.11
CA PHE A 6 3.94 42.43 -17.44
C PHE A 6 4.10 41.39 -16.34
N PHE A 7 3.11 41.29 -15.45
CA PHE A 7 2.94 40.14 -14.58
C PHE A 7 2.91 38.88 -15.46
N LYS A 8 4.06 38.25 -15.67
CA LYS A 8 4.12 36.80 -15.80
C LYS A 8 3.67 36.26 -14.44
N LYS A 9 2.34 36.16 -14.27
CA LYS A 9 1.83 35.03 -13.50
C LYS A 9 2.35 33.82 -14.24
N ASP A 10 3.38 33.19 -13.71
CA ASP A 10 3.65 31.80 -13.99
C ASP A 10 2.35 31.07 -13.65
N HIS A 11 1.50 30.86 -14.65
CA HIS A 11 0.53 29.79 -14.63
C HIS A 11 1.37 28.51 -14.70
N SER A 12 2.03 28.14 -13.59
CA SER A 12 2.36 26.75 -13.40
C SER A 12 1.02 26.06 -13.29
N GLU A 13 0.57 25.42 -14.37
CA GLU A 13 -0.57 24.51 -14.31
C GLU A 13 -0.32 23.59 -13.10
N GLU A 14 -1.25 23.66 -12.13
CA GLU A 14 -1.14 22.82 -10.97
C GLU A 14 -1.27 21.38 -11.46
N LEU A 15 -0.18 20.62 -11.33
CA LEU A 15 -0.13 19.24 -11.78
C LEU A 15 -1.25 18.46 -11.09
N ASN A 16 -1.95 17.63 -11.87
CA ASN A 16 -2.89 16.67 -11.30
C ASN A 16 -2.15 15.64 -10.42
N LEU A 17 -2.92 14.85 -9.68
CA LEU A 17 -2.36 13.92 -8.70
C LEU A 17 -1.50 12.85 -9.39
N SER A 18 -1.98 12.32 -10.52
CA SER A 18 -1.27 11.30 -11.28
C SER A 18 0.04 11.81 -11.90
N GLU A 19 0.14 13.06 -12.31
CA GLU A 19 1.37 13.68 -12.80
C GLU A 19 2.39 13.88 -11.68
N LYS A 20 1.93 14.29 -10.49
CA LYS A 20 2.79 14.37 -9.30
C LYS A 20 3.39 13.00 -8.98
N LEU A 21 2.61 11.92 -9.07
CA LEU A 21 3.07 10.54 -8.86
C LEU A 21 4.00 10.04 -9.98
N GLU A 22 3.72 10.38 -11.24
CA GLU A 22 4.59 10.04 -12.38
C GLU A 22 5.97 10.69 -12.24
N LYS A 23 6.04 11.96 -11.82
CA LYS A 23 7.31 12.70 -11.67
C LYS A 23 8.27 12.06 -10.66
N ILE A 24 7.74 11.38 -9.65
CA ILE A 24 8.54 10.68 -8.64
C ILE A 24 8.79 9.21 -9.02
N GLY A 25 8.42 8.79 -10.23
CA GLY A 25 8.62 7.41 -10.70
C GLY A 25 7.74 6.38 -9.99
N TYR A 26 6.54 6.77 -9.53
CA TYR A 26 5.63 5.82 -8.88
C TYR A 26 5.19 4.73 -9.86
N PHE A 27 4.81 5.11 -11.09
CA PHE A 27 4.31 4.20 -12.12
C PHE A 27 5.40 3.47 -12.94
N ASP A 28 6.68 3.54 -12.55
CA ASP A 28 7.81 2.98 -13.32
C ASP A 28 7.73 1.45 -13.52
N LEU A 29 6.90 0.75 -12.74
CA LEU A 29 6.71 -0.69 -12.87
C LEU A 29 5.66 -1.06 -13.94
N ILE A 30 4.81 -0.09 -14.36
CA ILE A 30 3.82 -0.28 -15.41
C ILE A 30 4.48 -0.10 -16.79
N LYS A 31 4.76 -1.23 -17.47
CA LYS A 31 5.41 -1.22 -18.79
C LYS A 31 4.47 -0.90 -19.97
N ASP A 32 3.18 -1.14 -19.79
CA ASP A 32 2.16 -0.91 -20.81
C ASP A 32 1.72 0.57 -20.78
N ILE A 33 2.09 1.32 -21.83
CA ILE A 33 1.91 2.78 -21.88
C ILE A 33 0.42 3.16 -21.90
N GLU A 34 -0.40 2.45 -22.68
CA GLU A 34 -1.83 2.72 -22.78
C GLU A 34 -2.52 2.41 -21.46
N LYS A 35 -2.14 1.31 -20.81
CA LYS A 35 -2.65 1.00 -19.48
C LYS A 35 -2.24 2.05 -18.46
N LYS A 36 -0.97 2.45 -18.43
CA LYS A 36 -0.46 3.50 -17.53
C LYS A 36 -1.26 4.79 -17.72
N LYS A 37 -1.49 5.21 -18.96
CA LYS A 37 -2.28 6.40 -19.29
C LYS A 37 -3.69 6.29 -18.71
N TYR A 38 -4.38 5.18 -18.94
CA TYR A 38 -5.75 4.97 -18.46
C TYR A 38 -5.85 4.93 -16.92
N ILE A 39 -4.89 4.27 -16.24
CA ILE A 39 -4.82 4.26 -14.78
C ILE A 39 -4.66 5.68 -14.23
N LYS A 40 -3.79 6.49 -14.84
CA LYS A 40 -3.57 7.88 -14.43
C LYS A 40 -4.85 8.71 -14.59
N GLU A 41 -5.51 8.64 -15.74
CA GLU A 41 -6.78 9.32 -16.00
C GLU A 41 -7.85 8.91 -14.97
N LYS A 42 -7.89 7.63 -14.60
CA LYS A 42 -8.85 7.11 -13.63
C LYS A 42 -8.55 7.53 -12.20
N ILE A 43 -7.27 7.61 -11.81
CA ILE A 43 -6.86 8.15 -10.50
C ILE A 43 -7.28 9.62 -10.37
N ASP A 44 -7.03 10.45 -11.39
CA ASP A 44 -7.40 11.86 -11.34
C ASP A 44 -8.93 12.04 -11.33
N PHE A 45 -9.65 11.28 -12.17
CA PHE A 45 -11.11 11.27 -12.17
C PHE A 45 -11.66 10.88 -10.80
N ASP A 46 -11.18 9.77 -10.22
CA ASP A 46 -11.66 9.31 -8.92
C ASP A 46 -11.35 10.33 -7.83
N PHE A 47 -10.17 10.96 -7.86
CA PHE A 47 -9.78 11.97 -6.87
C PHE A 47 -10.72 13.18 -6.85
N GLU A 48 -11.19 13.61 -8.03
CA GLU A 48 -12.13 14.71 -8.23
C GLU A 48 -13.61 14.30 -8.06
N ASP A 49 -13.93 13.00 -8.17
CA ASP A 49 -15.30 12.50 -8.10
C ASP A 49 -15.86 12.58 -6.67
N ASP A 50 -16.92 13.38 -6.52
CA ASP A 50 -17.66 13.57 -5.28
C ASP A 50 -18.90 12.67 -5.14
N SER A 51 -19.19 11.85 -6.16
CA SER A 51 -20.40 11.01 -6.21
C SER A 51 -20.32 9.77 -5.32
N ASN A 52 -19.11 9.27 -5.02
CA ASN A 52 -18.89 8.10 -4.19
C ASN A 52 -18.23 8.51 -2.86
N GLN A 53 -18.77 8.01 -1.74
CA GLN A 53 -18.26 8.32 -0.39
C GLN A 53 -17.07 7.44 0.02
N TYR A 54 -16.83 6.35 -0.70
CA TYR A 54 -15.78 5.34 -0.41
C TYR A 54 -14.58 5.44 -1.35
N ILE A 55 -14.76 6.03 -2.53
CA ILE A 55 -13.71 6.28 -3.54
C ILE A 55 -13.90 7.72 -4.01
N GLY A 56 -12.84 8.52 -3.94
CA GLY A 56 -12.85 9.93 -4.32
C GLY A 56 -12.94 10.93 -3.18
N LYS A 57 -13.29 12.18 -3.45
CA LYS A 57 -13.24 13.31 -2.49
C LYS A 57 -11.86 13.59 -1.90
N GLY A 58 -10.81 13.54 -2.71
CA GLY A 58 -9.47 13.82 -2.21
C GLY A 58 -8.77 12.66 -1.50
N TRP A 59 -9.29 11.43 -1.57
CA TRP A 59 -8.53 10.22 -1.19
C TRP A 59 -7.65 9.77 -2.36
N LEU A 60 -6.36 9.51 -2.10
CA LEU A 60 -5.47 8.86 -3.06
C LEU A 60 -5.83 7.38 -3.16
N THR A 61 -6.20 6.97 -4.37
CA THR A 61 -6.36 5.58 -4.77
C THR A 61 -5.02 5.01 -5.22
N PHE A 62 -4.79 3.74 -4.90
CA PHE A 62 -3.55 3.04 -5.26
C PHE A 62 -3.86 1.96 -6.29
N PRO A 63 -3.09 1.86 -7.37
CA PRO A 63 -3.29 0.87 -8.42
C PRO A 63 -2.89 -0.55 -8.00
N ASN A 64 -3.63 -1.12 -7.06
CA ASN A 64 -3.55 -2.52 -6.64
C ASN A 64 -4.38 -3.44 -7.58
N ASP A 65 -4.28 -4.76 -7.39
CA ASP A 65 -4.99 -5.77 -8.21
C ASP A 65 -6.51 -5.53 -8.24
N TYR A 66 -7.11 -5.14 -7.12
CA TYR A 66 -8.55 -4.85 -7.02
C TYR A 66 -8.94 -3.63 -7.86
N TYR A 67 -8.22 -2.51 -7.68
CA TYR A 67 -8.45 -1.28 -8.42
C TYR A 67 -8.34 -1.52 -9.92
N ILE A 68 -7.29 -2.22 -10.34
CA ILE A 68 -7.02 -2.47 -11.76
C ILE A 68 -8.06 -3.40 -12.37
N SER A 69 -8.52 -4.41 -11.64
CA SER A 69 -9.62 -5.26 -12.09
C SER A 69 -10.91 -4.45 -12.28
N SER A 70 -11.19 -3.51 -11.39
CA SER A 70 -12.34 -2.59 -11.51
C SER A 70 -12.19 -1.65 -12.71
N VAL A 71 -11.02 -1.01 -12.86
CA VAL A 71 -10.74 -0.05 -13.94
C VAL A 71 -10.87 -0.71 -15.32
N TYR A 72 -10.38 -1.94 -15.49
CA TYR A 72 -10.45 -2.66 -16.77
C TYR A 72 -11.65 -3.60 -16.91
N ASN A 73 -12.58 -3.61 -15.94
CA ASN A 73 -13.73 -4.51 -15.90
C ASN A 73 -13.36 -5.99 -16.14
N LEU A 74 -12.32 -6.47 -15.45
CA LEU A 74 -11.80 -7.84 -15.59
C LEU A 74 -12.64 -8.81 -14.74
N THR A 75 -12.99 -9.94 -15.32
CA THR A 75 -13.80 -11.00 -14.67
C THR A 75 -13.04 -11.85 -13.66
N GLU A 76 -11.70 -11.81 -13.67
CA GLU A 76 -10.87 -12.66 -12.80
C GLU A 76 -9.91 -11.84 -11.94
N TYR A 77 -10.01 -12.04 -10.63
CA TYR A 77 -8.98 -11.72 -9.65
C TYR A 77 -7.77 -12.64 -9.87
N LYS A 78 -6.87 -12.29 -10.79
CA LYS A 78 -5.58 -12.97 -10.89
C LYS A 78 -4.57 -12.22 -10.02
N ASN A 79 -4.46 -12.64 -8.77
CA ASN A 79 -3.30 -12.30 -7.92
C ASN A 79 -2.02 -12.46 -8.76
N GLY A 80 -1.33 -11.37 -9.05
CA GLY A 80 -0.11 -11.39 -9.88
C GLY A 80 -0.29 -11.15 -11.38
N SER A 81 -1.45 -10.68 -11.83
CA SER A 81 -1.64 -10.21 -13.21
C SER A 81 -0.56 -9.19 -13.58
N PRO A 82 0.19 -9.34 -14.69
CA PRO A 82 1.28 -8.43 -15.10
C PRO A 82 0.86 -6.97 -15.35
N THR A 83 -0.41 -6.64 -15.12
CA THR A 83 -1.02 -5.32 -15.27
C THR A 83 -1.09 -4.51 -13.98
N SER A 84 -0.74 -5.07 -12.82
CA SER A 84 -0.86 -4.34 -11.54
C SER A 84 0.33 -3.45 -11.24
N ASP A 85 0.12 -2.26 -10.68
CA ASP A 85 1.23 -1.41 -10.25
C ASP A 85 1.67 -1.89 -8.87
N PHE A 86 2.61 -2.83 -8.91
CA PHE A 86 3.05 -3.65 -7.78
C PHE A 86 3.88 -2.88 -6.76
N ARG A 87 3.37 -1.76 -6.26
CA ARG A 87 3.94 -1.02 -5.13
C ARG A 87 3.03 -1.00 -3.93
N ALA A 88 1.74 -1.28 -4.09
CA ALA A 88 0.81 -1.29 -2.98
C ALA A 88 -0.08 -2.53 -2.97
N PHE A 89 -0.44 -2.96 -1.77
CA PHE A 89 -1.45 -3.99 -1.57
C PHE A 89 -2.27 -3.67 -0.33
N GLU A 90 -3.50 -4.15 -0.33
CA GLU A 90 -4.49 -3.82 0.67
C GLU A 90 -4.47 -4.81 1.83
N VAL A 91 -4.63 -4.30 3.04
CA VAL A 91 -4.68 -5.11 4.25
C VAL A 91 -5.83 -4.65 5.15
N TRP A 92 -6.63 -5.62 5.57
CA TRP A 92 -7.70 -5.44 6.54
C TRP A 92 -7.21 -5.96 7.88
N ALA A 93 -7.16 -5.08 8.89
CA ALA A 93 -6.65 -5.46 10.21
C ALA A 93 -7.49 -6.55 10.87
N SER A 94 -8.80 -6.57 10.60
CA SER A 94 -9.73 -7.61 11.06
C SER A 94 -9.40 -8.99 10.49
N SER A 95 -9.06 -9.06 9.20
CA SER A 95 -8.65 -10.29 8.51
C SER A 95 -7.35 -10.85 9.06
N LEU A 96 -6.35 -9.99 9.33
CA LEU A 96 -5.09 -10.41 9.96
C LEU A 96 -5.32 -11.13 11.30
N VAL A 97 -6.24 -10.60 12.12
CA VAL A 97 -6.58 -11.19 13.43
C VAL A 97 -7.37 -12.50 13.28
N ARG A 98 -8.10 -12.68 12.17
CA ARG A 98 -8.94 -13.85 11.88
C ARG A 98 -8.20 -14.99 11.16
N GLY A 99 -6.88 -14.90 11.01
CA GLY A 99 -6.05 -15.96 10.45
C GLY A 99 -5.71 -15.81 8.96
N GLU A 100 -6.00 -14.67 8.32
CA GLU A 100 -5.68 -14.44 6.90
C GLU A 100 -4.24 -13.91 6.69
N PHE A 101 -3.34 -14.16 7.65
CA PHE A 101 -1.99 -13.60 7.61
C PHE A 101 -1.15 -14.16 6.44
N LEU A 102 -1.25 -15.47 6.17
CA LEU A 102 -0.63 -16.07 4.97
C LEU A 102 -1.16 -15.51 3.65
N ASP A 103 -2.45 -15.18 3.59
CA ASP A 103 -3.04 -14.60 2.38
C ASP A 103 -2.46 -13.20 2.12
N TYR A 104 -2.24 -12.40 3.16
CA TYR A 104 -1.54 -11.13 3.01
C TYR A 104 -0.04 -11.30 2.70
N LEU A 105 0.63 -12.32 3.23
CA LEU A 105 2.00 -12.64 2.80
C LEU A 105 2.06 -13.04 1.33
N LYS A 106 1.05 -13.75 0.82
CA LYS A 106 0.92 -14.09 -0.61
C LYS A 106 0.75 -12.83 -1.47
N SER A 107 -0.10 -11.90 -1.04
CA SER A 107 -0.26 -10.60 -1.71
C SER A 107 1.03 -9.77 -1.68
N ALA A 108 1.69 -9.70 -0.52
CA ALA A 108 2.97 -9.01 -0.35
C ALA A 108 4.07 -9.62 -1.23
N LYS A 109 4.08 -10.95 -1.39
CA LYS A 109 5.07 -11.67 -2.21
C LYS A 109 5.06 -11.20 -3.65
N VAL A 110 3.88 -11.01 -4.24
CA VAL A 110 3.72 -10.49 -5.60
C VAL A 110 4.41 -9.12 -5.73
N VAL A 111 4.15 -8.20 -4.80
CA VAL A 111 4.76 -6.86 -4.76
C VAL A 111 6.28 -6.94 -4.57
N PHE A 112 6.74 -7.79 -3.66
CA PHE A 112 8.16 -7.96 -3.34
C PHE A 112 8.95 -8.54 -4.53
N GLU A 113 8.46 -9.60 -5.16
CA GLU A 113 9.15 -10.26 -6.27
C GLU A 113 9.27 -9.34 -7.49
N ARG A 114 8.24 -8.52 -7.77
CA ARG A 114 8.27 -7.49 -8.82
C ARG A 114 9.32 -6.41 -8.57
N ASN A 115 9.65 -6.18 -7.30
CA ASN A 115 10.72 -5.28 -6.86
C ASN A 115 12.06 -6.01 -6.62
N ASN A 116 12.20 -7.24 -7.11
CA ASN A 116 13.39 -8.09 -6.94
C ASN A 116 13.76 -8.34 -5.47
N ILE A 117 12.75 -8.47 -4.61
CA ILE A 117 12.88 -8.79 -3.19
C ILE A 117 12.31 -10.19 -2.98
N ARG A 118 13.14 -11.14 -2.51
CA ARG A 118 12.69 -12.51 -2.25
C ARG A 118 11.83 -12.53 -0.99
N LEU A 119 10.61 -13.04 -1.09
CA LEU A 119 9.73 -13.28 0.07
C LEU A 119 9.30 -14.74 0.09
N GLU A 120 9.77 -15.47 1.09
CA GLU A 120 9.42 -16.86 1.37
C GLU A 120 8.93 -16.97 2.79
N TYR A 121 7.93 -17.81 2.98
CA TYR A 121 7.31 -18.01 4.27
C TYR A 121 6.88 -19.47 4.43
N LYS A 122 6.95 -19.94 5.67
CA LYS A 122 6.61 -21.31 6.07
C LYS A 122 6.24 -21.35 7.55
N ASP A 123 5.75 -22.50 7.99
CA ASP A 123 5.58 -22.83 9.40
C ASP A 123 4.73 -21.79 10.17
N GLU A 124 3.63 -21.32 9.58
CA GLU A 124 2.64 -20.52 10.32
C GLU A 124 1.98 -21.40 11.39
N THR A 125 1.92 -20.88 12.62
CA THR A 125 1.23 -21.53 13.73
C THR A 125 0.34 -20.50 14.41
N PHE A 126 -0.95 -20.81 14.51
CA PHE A 126 -1.94 -20.02 15.21
C PHE A 126 -2.55 -20.87 16.33
N ASP A 127 -2.01 -20.71 17.54
CA ASP A 127 -2.50 -21.43 18.72
C ASP A 127 -3.47 -20.53 19.49
N GLU A 128 -4.77 -20.84 19.42
CA GLU A 128 -5.79 -20.24 20.26
C GLU A 128 -6.20 -21.23 21.36
N ASN A 129 -6.09 -20.81 22.62
CA ASN A 129 -6.55 -21.64 23.74
C ASN A 129 -7.91 -21.19 24.27
N THR A 130 -8.51 -22.03 25.12
CA THR A 130 -9.83 -21.80 25.73
C THR A 130 -9.91 -20.58 26.67
N LYS A 131 -8.81 -19.87 26.90
CA LYS A 131 -8.74 -18.63 27.69
C LYS A 131 -8.57 -17.39 26.81
N GLU A 132 -8.97 -17.46 25.54
CA GLU A 132 -8.86 -16.38 24.56
C GLU A 132 -7.41 -15.88 24.41
N ARG A 133 -6.42 -16.74 24.65
CA ARG A 133 -5.02 -16.40 24.47
C ARG A 133 -4.56 -16.93 23.12
N ILE A 134 -4.11 -16.03 22.27
CA ILE A 134 -3.52 -16.33 20.98
C ILE A 134 -1.99 -16.36 21.12
N HIS A 135 -1.35 -17.34 20.51
CA HIS A 135 0.06 -17.33 20.17
C HIS A 135 0.20 -17.59 18.67
N HIS A 136 0.58 -16.55 17.93
CA HIS A 136 0.68 -16.57 16.49
C HIS A 136 2.11 -16.28 16.04
N LYS A 137 2.69 -17.21 15.28
CA LYS A 137 4.04 -17.12 14.74
C LYS A 137 4.12 -17.58 13.28
N VAL A 138 5.15 -17.14 12.59
CA VAL A 138 5.45 -17.49 11.20
C VAL A 138 6.95 -17.44 10.95
N THR A 139 7.47 -18.28 10.06
CA THR A 139 8.84 -18.15 9.55
C THR A 139 8.84 -17.41 8.23
N VAL A 140 9.58 -16.31 8.11
CA VAL A 140 9.75 -15.53 6.87
C VAL A 140 11.23 -15.34 6.54
N ASN A 141 11.64 -15.76 5.35
CA ASN A 141 13.03 -15.83 4.90
C ASN A 141 13.96 -16.41 6.00
N GLU A 142 13.67 -17.64 6.43
CA GLU A 142 14.44 -18.39 7.43
C GLU A 142 14.53 -17.74 8.83
N LYS A 143 13.70 -16.75 9.14
CA LYS A 143 13.61 -16.13 10.47
C LYS A 143 12.21 -16.31 11.04
N GLU A 144 12.12 -16.83 12.25
CA GLU A 144 10.85 -16.93 12.99
C GLU A 144 10.45 -15.55 13.54
N TYR A 145 9.16 -15.23 13.45
CA TYR A 145 8.56 -14.02 14.01
C TYR A 145 7.35 -14.39 14.85
N ILE A 146 7.22 -13.74 16.01
CA ILE A 146 5.99 -13.74 16.80
C ILE A 146 5.16 -12.56 16.31
N ILE A 147 4.04 -12.85 15.66
CA ILE A 147 3.12 -11.84 15.14
C ILE A 147 2.34 -11.23 16.31
N PHE A 148 1.80 -12.11 17.16
CA PHE A 148 1.08 -11.73 18.37
C PHE A 148 1.15 -12.84 19.41
N SER A 149 1.31 -12.47 20.67
CA SER A 149 1.20 -13.41 21.79
C SER A 149 0.56 -12.70 22.98
N GLY A 150 -0.67 -13.06 23.31
CA GLY A 150 -1.42 -12.35 24.36
C GLY A 150 -2.88 -12.76 24.46
N GLN A 151 -3.56 -12.18 25.45
CA GLN A 151 -5.01 -12.36 25.63
C GLN A 151 -5.78 -11.44 24.69
N VAL A 152 -6.82 -11.97 24.08
CA VAL A 152 -7.79 -11.25 23.26
C VAL A 152 -9.03 -11.01 24.09
N SER A 153 -9.55 -9.80 24.04
CA SER A 153 -10.85 -9.44 24.58
C SER A 153 -11.49 -8.36 23.71
N ARG A 154 -12.78 -8.11 23.92
CA ARG A 154 -13.46 -7.00 23.21
C ARG A 154 -12.81 -5.65 23.51
N ASP A 155 -12.32 -5.45 24.73
CA ASP A 155 -11.75 -4.17 25.18
C ASP A 155 -10.39 -3.87 24.55
N ASN A 156 -9.66 -4.88 24.07
CA ASN A 156 -8.32 -4.71 23.51
C ASN A 156 -8.23 -5.02 22.01
N ILE A 157 -9.34 -5.34 21.34
CA ILE A 157 -9.32 -5.79 19.95
C ILE A 157 -8.69 -4.77 19.00
N GLY A 158 -8.95 -3.47 19.19
CA GLY A 158 -8.33 -2.41 18.39
C GLY A 158 -6.81 -2.34 18.56
N LEU A 159 -6.30 -2.53 19.78
CA LEU A 159 -4.87 -2.60 20.06
C LEU A 159 -4.23 -3.84 19.42
N ILE A 160 -4.93 -4.97 19.43
CA ILE A 160 -4.47 -6.20 18.79
C ILE A 160 -4.41 -6.03 17.28
N MET A 161 -5.46 -5.49 16.67
CA MET A 161 -5.47 -5.17 15.23
C MET A 161 -4.29 -4.29 14.83
N LYS A 162 -3.99 -3.24 15.63
CA LYS A 162 -2.80 -2.40 15.41
C LYS A 162 -1.50 -3.21 15.52
N LYS A 163 -1.36 -4.04 16.56
CA LYS A 163 -0.17 -4.90 16.73
C LYS A 163 0.04 -5.84 15.54
N TYR A 164 -1.03 -6.41 14.98
CA TYR A 164 -0.95 -7.24 13.80
C TYR A 164 -0.44 -6.46 12.58
N LEU A 165 -0.96 -5.26 12.33
CA LEU A 165 -0.46 -4.37 11.26
C LEU A 165 1.01 -4.00 11.47
N ASP A 166 1.39 -3.60 12.70
CA ASP A 166 2.75 -3.22 13.05
C ASP A 166 3.72 -4.39 12.87
N SER A 167 3.36 -5.57 13.39
CA SER A 167 4.15 -6.81 13.25
C SER A 167 4.33 -7.17 11.78
N PHE A 168 3.25 -7.15 11.00
CA PHE A 168 3.31 -7.47 9.58
C PHE A 168 4.22 -6.51 8.81
N ARG A 169 4.07 -5.20 9.02
CA ARG A 169 4.96 -4.18 8.44
C ARG A 169 6.42 -4.37 8.86
N ASN A 170 6.66 -4.66 10.14
CA ASN A 170 8.01 -4.85 10.68
C ASN A 170 8.68 -6.08 10.06
N ILE A 171 7.95 -7.19 9.87
CA ILE A 171 8.43 -8.39 9.19
C ILE A 171 8.86 -8.04 7.76
N LEU A 172 7.99 -7.37 7.01
CA LEU A 172 8.26 -6.96 5.63
C LEU A 172 9.48 -6.04 5.53
N ASN A 173 9.59 -5.03 6.39
CA ASN A 173 10.75 -4.13 6.41
C ASN A 173 12.05 -4.82 6.85
N ASP A 174 11.98 -5.78 7.77
CA ASP A 174 13.15 -6.59 8.15
C ASP A 174 13.62 -7.47 6.99
N VAL A 175 12.70 -8.05 6.19
CA VAL A 175 13.04 -8.81 4.97
C VAL A 175 13.76 -7.94 3.94
N ILE A 176 13.28 -6.71 3.73
CA ILE A 176 13.89 -5.73 2.81
C ILE A 176 15.31 -5.38 3.28
N LYS A 177 15.45 -5.04 4.57
CA LYS A 177 16.73 -4.67 5.18
C LYS A 177 17.76 -5.80 5.10
N ARG A 178 17.36 -7.04 5.41
CA ARG A 178 18.25 -8.22 5.32
C ARG A 178 18.74 -8.51 3.91
N GLN A 179 18.02 -8.06 2.88
CA GLN A 179 18.42 -8.17 1.48
C GLN A 179 19.13 -6.91 0.95
N SER A 180 19.48 -5.97 1.82
CA SER A 180 20.18 -4.72 1.46
C SER A 180 19.48 -3.94 0.35
N LYS A 181 18.14 -3.91 0.37
CA LYS A 181 17.32 -3.17 -0.59
C LYS A 181 17.04 -1.76 -0.07
N ASP A 182 17.16 -0.77 -0.96
CA ASP A 182 16.88 0.64 -0.67
C ASP A 182 15.38 0.98 -0.77
N SER A 183 14.56 0.15 -0.13
CA SER A 183 13.12 0.32 -0.11
C SER A 183 12.59 0.30 1.32
N LYS A 184 11.36 0.77 1.51
CA LYS A 184 10.62 0.69 2.78
C LYS A 184 9.14 0.48 2.48
N VAL A 185 8.50 -0.36 3.28
CA VAL A 185 7.05 -0.46 3.35
C VAL A 185 6.55 0.57 4.37
N ILE A 186 5.66 1.45 3.91
CA ILE A 186 4.92 2.40 4.74
C ILE A 186 3.43 2.05 4.73
N LEU A 187 2.69 2.54 5.72
CA LEU A 187 1.24 2.40 5.76
C LEU A 187 0.59 3.70 5.28
N VAL A 188 -0.43 3.57 4.45
CA VAL A 188 -1.26 4.69 4.01
C VAL A 188 -2.72 4.34 4.30
N THR A 189 -3.42 5.16 5.07
CA THR A 189 -4.82 4.89 5.43
C THR A 189 -5.74 5.06 4.22
N GLN A 190 -6.78 4.22 4.14
CA GLN A 190 -7.94 4.39 3.27
C GLN A 190 -9.23 4.26 4.10
N PRO A 191 -10.42 4.57 3.54
CA PRO A 191 -11.67 4.57 4.31
C PRO A 191 -11.97 3.28 5.07
N GLU A 192 -11.64 2.11 4.49
CA GLU A 192 -12.00 0.80 5.08
C GLU A 192 -10.79 -0.09 5.38
N CYS A 193 -9.60 0.28 4.89
CA CYS A 193 -8.42 -0.56 4.91
C CYS A 193 -7.14 0.26 5.09
N VAL A 194 -6.01 -0.46 5.16
CA VAL A 194 -4.67 0.15 5.16
C VAL A 194 -3.91 -0.37 3.97
N MET A 195 -3.31 0.54 3.22
CA MET A 195 -2.46 0.23 2.09
C MET A 195 -1.02 0.09 2.55
N PHE A 196 -0.41 -1.05 2.26
CA PHE A 196 1.01 -1.29 2.46
C PHE A 196 1.73 -0.88 1.19
N VAL A 197 2.46 0.23 1.23
CA VAL A 197 3.11 0.83 0.06
C VAL A 197 4.62 0.65 0.14
N LEU A 198 5.20 -0.11 -0.79
CA LEU A 198 6.62 -0.31 -0.99
C LEU A 198 7.20 0.82 -1.84
N LEU A 199 8.04 1.65 -1.23
CA LEU A 199 8.68 2.79 -1.88
C LEU A 199 10.19 2.65 -1.81
N LYS A 200 10.89 3.14 -2.84
CA LYS A 200 12.33 3.36 -2.74
C LYS A 200 12.61 4.56 -1.83
N GLN A 201 13.73 4.55 -1.13
CA GLN A 201 14.04 5.62 -0.18
C GLN A 201 14.16 7.00 -0.87
N ASN A 202 14.66 7.03 -2.10
CA ASN A 202 14.82 8.26 -2.88
C ASN A 202 13.50 8.93 -3.30
N ILE A 203 12.37 8.22 -3.31
CA ILE A 203 11.05 8.78 -3.68
C ILE A 203 10.14 9.01 -2.47
N LEU A 204 10.56 8.55 -1.28
CA LEU A 204 9.72 8.51 -0.08
C LEU A 204 9.28 9.91 0.36
N GLU A 205 10.19 10.88 0.41
CA GLU A 205 9.87 12.22 0.90
C GLU A 205 8.93 12.98 -0.04
N ASP A 206 9.11 12.83 -1.36
CA ASP A 206 8.22 13.47 -2.33
C ASP A 206 6.85 12.78 -2.36
N PHE A 207 6.81 11.45 -2.22
CA PHE A 207 5.56 10.73 -2.02
C PHE A 207 4.79 11.23 -0.79
N LYS A 208 5.46 11.45 0.35
CA LYS A 208 4.82 12.02 1.55
C LYS A 208 4.24 13.42 1.29
N LYS A 209 4.93 14.26 0.52
CA LYS A 209 4.41 15.60 0.16
C LYS A 209 3.15 15.52 -0.68
N ILE A 210 3.06 14.53 -1.57
CA ILE A 210 1.86 14.27 -2.37
C ILE A 210 0.72 13.83 -1.47
N VAL A 211 0.94 12.82 -0.61
CA VAL A 211 -0.09 12.30 0.30
C VAL A 211 -0.61 13.35 1.29
N LYS A 212 0.22 14.32 1.71
CA LYS A 212 -0.24 15.43 2.57
C LYS A 212 -1.31 16.33 1.92
N GLN A 213 -1.47 16.26 0.60
CA GLN A 213 -2.51 16.99 -0.14
C GLN A 213 -3.81 16.18 -0.25
N THR A 214 -3.85 14.99 0.34
CA THR A 214 -4.97 14.05 0.27
C THR A 214 -5.52 13.79 1.67
N LYS A 215 -6.64 13.07 1.77
CA LYS A 215 -7.24 12.66 3.06
C LYS A 215 -6.51 11.49 3.72
N ASN A 216 -5.58 10.84 3.00
CA ASN A 216 -4.84 9.72 3.55
C ASN A 216 -3.85 10.18 4.63
N LYS A 217 -3.57 9.30 5.58
CA LYS A 217 -2.54 9.48 6.61
C LYS A 217 -1.45 8.44 6.42
N ILE A 218 -0.21 8.81 6.74
CA ILE A 218 0.96 7.94 6.66
C ILE A 218 1.36 7.50 8.06
N GLU A 219 1.70 6.22 8.22
CA GLU A 219 2.37 5.66 9.40
C GLU A 219 3.65 4.91 8.99
N GLU A 220 4.76 5.20 9.69
CA GLU A 220 6.13 4.78 9.35
C GLU A 220 6.83 3.88 10.35
#